data_AF-A0A1H9RQU7-F1
#
_entry.id   AF-A0A1H9RQU7-F1
#
_cell.length_a   1.000
_cell.length_b   1.000
_cell.length_c   1.000
_cell.angle_alpha   90.00
_cell.angle_beta   90.00
_cell.angle_gamma   90.00
#
_symmetry.space_group_name_H-M   'P 1'
#
loop_
_entity.id
_entity.type
_entity.pdbx_description
1 polymer ?
#
loop_
_entity_poly.entity_id
_entity_poly.type
_entity_poly.pdbx_seq_one_letter_code
_entity_poly.pdbx_strand_id
1 'polypeptide(L)'
;MERDYSVAKKTSHQIPTGSYASQSLEEGHIYTRDDLRARFDITASSINTGVFKPGAYDSVWIFITEHKTADRTPYDDVLADDVLHMDGQKQGRTDRLIKEHVERGLELLLFYRKKKYEHPGAGFTYKGRFLYEDHEGARPTKFTLRQESSPALTIPVIEKELDELGEFDPQNIVDARQKVLASVIRRKGQAKFRSALLKAYKGKCAVTGCTVEALLEAAHIVPYQGADTNVVSNGLLLRADIHTLFDLGLLWVDPDSRLVKLAEGLKGSEYSHLHDKPISAPDNGSDHPSAKTLLSHLNALKLEKTDSNPRISDSPRKSKQATSAQSEQNVDLSSTAVE
;
A
#
# COMPACT_ATOMS: atom_id res chain seq x y z
N MET A 1 4.77 38.00 33.29
CA MET A 1 3.88 38.44 32.19
C MET A 1 4.33 37.73 30.93
N GLU A 2 3.98 36.45 30.80
CA GLU A 2 4.05 35.76 29.51
C GLU A 2 2.72 36.01 28.80
N ARG A 3 2.78 36.49 27.57
CA ARG A 3 1.60 36.65 26.72
C ARG A 3 1.38 35.33 26.00
N ASP A 4 0.30 34.66 26.37
CA ASP A 4 -0.32 33.59 25.58
C ASP A 4 -0.59 34.08 24.17
N TYR A 5 0.03 33.42 23.18
CA TYR A 5 -0.42 33.49 21.79
C TYR A 5 -1.13 32.18 21.46
N SER A 6 -2.46 32.20 21.59
CA SER A 6 -3.34 31.21 20.96
C SER A 6 -3.43 31.52 19.47
N VAL A 7 -2.86 30.64 18.64
CA VAL A 7 -3.16 30.63 17.21
C VAL A 7 -4.14 29.48 16.97
N ALA A 8 -5.42 29.82 16.82
CA ALA A 8 -6.41 28.93 16.25
C ALA A 8 -6.03 28.63 14.79
N LYS A 9 -5.23 27.59 14.56
CA LYS A 9 -5.04 27.00 13.23
C LYS A 9 -6.16 26.01 12.99
N LYS A 10 -7.09 26.39 12.11
CA LYS A 10 -8.04 25.50 11.46
C LYS A 10 -7.23 24.54 10.59
N THR A 11 -6.86 23.38 11.14
CA THR A 11 -6.15 22.33 10.40
C THR A 11 -7.14 21.61 9.49
N SER A 12 -7.18 21.99 8.21
CA SER A 12 -7.59 21.03 7.19
C SER A 12 -6.52 19.94 7.20
N HIS A 13 -6.82 18.82 7.84
CA HIS A 13 -6.03 17.61 7.73
C HIS A 13 -6.15 17.14 6.28
N GLN A 14 -5.21 17.53 5.43
CA GLN A 14 -4.99 16.85 4.16
C GLN A 14 -4.50 15.44 4.53
N ILE A 15 -5.44 14.51 4.64
CA ILE A 15 -5.15 13.09 4.81
C ILE A 15 -4.46 12.63 3.53
N PRO A 16 -3.19 12.16 3.57
CA PRO A 16 -2.52 11.64 2.40
C PRO A 16 -3.33 10.48 1.81
N THR A 17 -3.49 10.47 0.49
CA THR A 17 -3.93 9.28 -0.26
C THR A 17 -3.03 8.09 0.13
N GLY A 18 -3.59 6.96 0.55
CA GLY A 18 -2.82 5.85 1.13
C GLY A 18 -2.97 5.65 2.65
N SER A 19 -3.76 6.48 3.35
CA SER A 19 -3.90 6.37 4.81
C SER A 19 -4.89 5.27 5.23
N TYR A 20 -4.47 4.41 6.15
CA TYR A 20 -5.29 3.32 6.69
C TYR A 20 -5.99 3.73 7.99
N ALA A 21 -7.32 3.60 8.04
CA ALA A 21 -8.09 3.89 9.25
C ALA A 21 -7.71 2.99 10.44
N SER A 22 -7.23 1.77 10.19
CA SER A 22 -6.76 0.85 11.24
C SER A 22 -5.65 1.42 12.13
N GLN A 23 -4.83 2.33 11.62
CA GLN A 23 -3.76 2.98 12.39
C GLN A 23 -4.28 3.86 13.53
N SER A 24 -5.53 4.28 13.45
CA SER A 24 -6.21 5.11 14.46
C SER A 24 -7.29 4.34 15.22
N LEU A 25 -7.28 2.99 15.16
CA LEU A 25 -8.24 2.12 15.83
C LEU A 25 -7.50 1.06 16.65
N GLU A 26 -8.09 0.68 17.76
CA GLU A 26 -7.54 -0.32 18.67
C GLU A 26 -8.47 -1.53 18.74
N GLU A 27 -7.95 -2.72 18.43
CA GLU A 27 -8.72 -3.96 18.43
C GLU A 27 -9.30 -4.26 19.82
N GLY A 28 -10.53 -4.76 19.87
CA GLY A 28 -11.28 -4.99 21.11
C GLY A 28 -11.99 -3.75 21.67
N HIS A 29 -11.60 -2.53 21.25
CA HIS A 29 -12.32 -1.33 21.67
C HIS A 29 -13.71 -1.22 21.04
N ILE A 30 -14.61 -0.59 21.80
CA ILE A 30 -15.98 -0.31 21.36
C ILE A 30 -16.02 1.06 20.71
N TYR A 31 -16.56 1.12 19.50
CA TYR A 31 -16.78 2.35 18.74
C TYR A 31 -18.25 2.47 18.35
N THR A 32 -18.87 3.60 18.67
CA THR A 32 -20.16 3.97 18.08
C THR A 32 -19.93 4.56 16.68
N ARG A 33 -20.99 4.61 15.87
CA ARG A 33 -20.91 5.31 14.58
C ARG A 33 -20.61 6.79 14.75
N ASP A 34 -21.06 7.40 15.84
CA ASP A 34 -20.79 8.81 16.12
C ASP A 34 -19.32 9.04 16.53
N ASP A 35 -18.73 8.11 17.29
CA ASP A 35 -17.28 8.13 17.56
C ASP A 35 -16.47 8.06 16.26
N LEU A 36 -16.85 7.14 15.35
CA LEU A 36 -16.19 7.00 14.07
C LEU A 36 -16.40 8.22 13.16
N ARG A 37 -17.59 8.85 13.19
CA ARG A 37 -17.83 10.11 12.47
C ARG A 37 -16.92 11.22 12.97
N ALA A 38 -16.84 11.41 14.28
CA ALA A 38 -16.03 12.45 14.88
C ALA A 38 -14.54 12.21 14.66
N ARG A 39 -14.07 10.97 14.81
CA ARG A 39 -12.65 10.61 14.67
C ARG A 39 -12.13 10.73 13.24
N PHE A 40 -12.95 10.39 12.24
CA PHE A 40 -12.53 10.31 10.84
C PHE A 40 -13.17 11.39 9.95
N ASP A 41 -13.78 12.42 10.54
CA ASP A 41 -14.46 13.53 9.87
C ASP A 41 -15.49 13.06 8.81
N ILE A 42 -16.29 12.05 9.18
CA ILE A 42 -17.28 11.45 8.26
C ILE A 42 -18.63 12.16 8.41
N THR A 43 -19.05 12.83 7.34
CA THR A 43 -20.38 13.44 7.22
C THR A 43 -21.36 12.57 6.44
N ALA A 44 -20.87 11.56 5.71
CA ALA A 44 -21.68 10.72 4.83
C ALA A 44 -22.67 9.85 5.62
N SER A 45 -23.96 9.92 5.28
CA SER A 45 -25.01 9.10 5.88
C SER A 45 -24.85 7.61 5.58
N SER A 46 -24.11 7.26 4.52
CA SER A 46 -23.80 5.89 4.11
C SER A 46 -23.00 5.10 5.15
N ILE A 47 -22.39 5.72 6.15
CA ILE A 47 -21.78 4.99 7.29
C ILE A 47 -22.80 4.12 8.04
N ASN A 48 -24.11 4.42 7.93
CA ASN A 48 -25.17 3.63 8.55
C ASN A 48 -25.47 2.32 7.81
N THR A 49 -24.85 2.06 6.66
CA THR A 49 -24.97 0.78 5.95
C THR A 49 -24.08 -0.29 6.60
N GLY A 50 -24.24 -1.54 6.16
CA GLY A 50 -23.40 -2.68 6.59
C GLY A 50 -22.00 -2.66 5.99
N VAL A 51 -21.80 -2.01 4.83
CA VAL A 51 -20.49 -1.88 4.17
C VAL A 51 -20.30 -0.43 3.76
N PHE A 52 -19.24 0.19 4.27
CA PHE A 52 -18.96 1.61 4.11
C PHE A 52 -17.49 1.85 3.72
N LYS A 53 -17.25 2.62 2.65
CA LYS A 53 -15.91 3.06 2.25
C LYS A 53 -15.77 4.56 2.55
N PRO A 54 -15.05 4.98 3.60
CA PRO A 54 -14.67 6.38 3.75
C PRO A 54 -13.89 6.88 2.53
N GLY A 55 -14.20 8.09 2.07
CA GLY A 55 -13.55 8.68 0.89
C GLY A 55 -12.07 8.96 1.09
N ALA A 56 -11.67 9.34 2.31
CA ALA A 56 -10.31 9.78 2.63
C ALA A 56 -9.35 8.66 3.08
N TYR A 57 -9.83 7.43 3.27
CA TYR A 57 -9.02 6.32 3.80
C TYR A 57 -9.13 5.09 2.93
N ASP A 58 -8.04 4.36 2.76
CA ASP A 58 -7.98 3.11 1.98
C ASP A 58 -8.45 1.91 2.81
N SER A 59 -9.65 2.07 3.38
CA SER A 59 -10.28 1.10 4.27
C SER A 59 -11.74 0.91 3.89
N VAL A 60 -12.25 -0.31 3.92
CA VAL A 60 -13.67 -0.66 3.82
C VAL A 60 -14.11 -1.14 5.20
N TRP A 61 -15.13 -0.51 5.76
CA TRP A 61 -15.66 -0.83 7.07
C TRP A 61 -16.89 -1.71 6.92
N ILE A 62 -16.88 -2.83 7.64
CA ILE A 62 -17.93 -3.84 7.64
C ILE A 62 -18.58 -3.83 9.02
N PHE A 63 -19.86 -3.46 9.08
CA PHE A 63 -20.64 -3.40 10.31
C PHE A 63 -21.61 -4.59 10.37
N ILE A 64 -21.36 -5.50 11.30
CA ILE A 64 -22.16 -6.72 11.49
C ILE A 64 -22.97 -6.62 12.77
N THR A 65 -24.25 -7.01 12.70
CA THR A 65 -25.10 -7.29 13.85
C THR A 65 -25.68 -8.68 13.67
N GLU A 66 -25.15 -9.66 14.42
CA GLU A 66 -25.44 -11.09 14.26
C GLU A 66 -26.94 -11.40 14.41
N HIS A 67 -27.55 -10.93 15.51
CA HIS A 67 -28.96 -11.14 15.77
C HIS A 67 -29.76 -9.90 15.39
N LYS A 68 -30.32 -9.91 14.17
CA LYS A 68 -31.39 -8.99 13.76
C LYS A 68 -32.71 -9.53 14.34
N THR A 69 -33.50 -8.71 15.01
CA THR A 69 -34.74 -9.15 15.68
C THR A 69 -35.73 -9.79 14.67
N ALA A 70 -36.02 -11.08 14.90
CA ALA A 70 -37.06 -12.00 14.38
C ALA A 70 -37.70 -11.74 12.99
N ASP A 71 -37.25 -12.49 11.98
CA ASP A 71 -38.00 -13.54 11.24
C ASP A 71 -37.29 -13.82 9.90
N ARG A 72 -36.94 -15.10 9.66
CA ARG A 72 -36.37 -15.76 8.44
C ARG A 72 -34.91 -16.25 8.54
N THR A 73 -34.76 -17.53 8.19
CA THR A 73 -33.60 -18.39 7.79
C THR A 73 -32.26 -18.32 8.56
N PRO A 74 -31.62 -19.47 8.85
CA PRO A 74 -30.45 -19.52 9.73
C PRO A 74 -29.13 -19.26 8.97
N TYR A 75 -28.24 -18.51 9.64
CA TYR A 75 -26.89 -18.07 9.23
C TYR A 75 -26.82 -16.92 8.22
N ASP A 76 -27.07 -15.68 8.67
CA ASP A 76 -26.94 -14.51 7.77
C ASP A 76 -25.63 -13.72 7.99
N ASP A 77 -25.14 -13.56 9.22
CA ASP A 77 -23.85 -12.92 9.48
C ASP A 77 -23.26 -13.44 10.82
N VAL A 78 -22.25 -14.31 10.80
CA VAL A 78 -21.66 -14.94 12.01
C VAL A 78 -20.14 -14.87 11.97
N LEU A 79 -19.55 -14.40 13.07
CA LEU A 79 -18.11 -14.51 13.32
C LEU A 79 -17.85 -15.74 14.21
N ALA A 80 -17.29 -16.80 13.61
CA ALA A 80 -16.85 -18.00 14.30
C ALA A 80 -15.32 -17.99 14.37
N ASP A 81 -14.78 -17.84 15.58
CA ASP A 81 -13.35 -17.67 15.84
C ASP A 81 -12.74 -16.53 15.00
N ASP A 82 -11.94 -16.87 13.99
CA ASP A 82 -11.24 -15.97 13.08
C ASP A 82 -11.90 -15.87 11.70
N VAL A 83 -13.07 -16.48 11.49
CA VAL A 83 -13.77 -16.51 10.21
C VAL A 83 -15.13 -15.83 10.32
N LEU A 84 -15.33 -14.80 9.50
CA LEU A 84 -16.62 -14.15 9.31
C LEU A 84 -17.31 -14.72 8.08
N HIS A 85 -18.49 -15.29 8.28
CA HIS A 85 -19.45 -15.55 7.23
C HIS A 85 -20.45 -14.39 7.21
N MET A 86 -20.60 -13.73 6.07
CA MET A 86 -21.51 -12.58 5.95
C MET A 86 -22.23 -12.54 4.62
N ASP A 87 -23.44 -12.01 4.63
CA ASP A 87 -24.20 -11.75 3.41
C ASP A 87 -23.82 -10.39 2.81
N GLY A 88 -23.53 -10.39 1.52
CA GLY A 88 -23.38 -9.20 0.70
C GLY A 88 -24.68 -8.39 0.61
N GLN A 89 -24.59 -7.17 0.08
CA GLN A 89 -25.78 -6.34 -0.06
C GLN A 89 -26.72 -6.90 -1.13
N LYS A 90 -28.03 -6.94 -0.83
CA LYS A 90 -29.06 -7.39 -1.80
C LYS A 90 -29.10 -6.52 -3.07
N GLN A 91 -28.67 -5.27 -2.97
CA GLN A 91 -28.49 -4.32 -4.08
C GLN A 91 -27.31 -3.39 -3.74
N GLY A 92 -26.37 -3.19 -4.66
CA GLY A 92 -25.23 -2.30 -4.44
C GLY A 92 -24.00 -2.68 -5.26
N ARG A 93 -22.97 -1.81 -5.27
CA ARG A 93 -21.66 -2.03 -5.92
C ARG A 93 -20.55 -2.40 -4.93
N THR A 94 -20.88 -2.64 -3.66
CA THR A 94 -19.90 -2.81 -2.57
C THR A 94 -19.19 -4.15 -2.58
N ASP A 95 -19.79 -5.19 -3.17
CA ASP A 95 -19.21 -6.53 -3.27
C ASP A 95 -17.83 -6.50 -3.94
N ARG A 96 -17.67 -5.63 -4.95
CA ARG A 96 -16.39 -5.42 -5.65
C ARG A 96 -15.30 -4.86 -4.73
N LEU A 97 -15.68 -4.03 -3.74
CA LEU A 97 -14.73 -3.48 -2.77
C LEU A 97 -14.19 -4.57 -1.83
N ILE A 98 -14.96 -5.62 -1.58
CA ILE A 98 -14.55 -6.77 -0.77
C ILE A 98 -13.71 -7.72 -1.64
N LYS A 99 -14.20 -8.12 -2.81
CA LYS A 99 -13.50 -9.07 -3.70
C LYS A 99 -12.14 -8.57 -4.18
N GLU A 100 -12.07 -7.29 -4.55
CA GLU A 100 -10.87 -6.68 -5.13
C GLU A 100 -10.09 -5.85 -4.10
N HIS A 101 -10.34 -6.05 -2.80
CA HIS A 101 -9.78 -5.17 -1.78
C HIS A 101 -8.25 -5.12 -1.85
N VAL A 102 -7.60 -6.25 -2.12
CA VAL A 102 -6.13 -6.33 -2.23
C VAL A 102 -5.61 -5.58 -3.45
N GLU A 103 -6.23 -5.77 -4.62
CA GLU A 103 -5.83 -5.10 -5.86
C GLU A 103 -5.98 -3.58 -5.74
N ARG A 104 -6.96 -3.14 -4.96
CA ARG A 104 -7.26 -1.74 -4.70
C ARG A 104 -6.46 -1.14 -3.54
N GLY A 105 -5.60 -1.93 -2.88
CA GLY A 105 -4.86 -1.47 -1.69
C GLY A 105 -5.76 -1.16 -0.49
N LEU A 106 -6.95 -1.76 -0.41
CA LEU A 106 -7.93 -1.54 0.64
C LEU A 106 -7.78 -2.56 1.78
N GLU A 107 -7.87 -2.10 3.02
CA GLU A 107 -8.08 -2.97 4.17
C GLU A 107 -9.57 -3.20 4.45
N LEU A 108 -9.95 -4.38 4.93
CA LEU A 108 -11.33 -4.65 5.40
C LEU A 108 -11.33 -4.59 6.92
N LEU A 109 -12.13 -3.70 7.52
CA LEU A 109 -12.20 -3.48 8.96
C LEU A 109 -13.54 -3.97 9.50
N LEU A 110 -13.52 -4.90 10.46
CA LEU A 110 -14.74 -5.46 11.03
C LEU A 110 -15.14 -4.75 12.31
N PHE A 111 -16.37 -4.24 12.34
CA PHE A 111 -17.07 -3.73 13.50
C PHE A 111 -18.23 -4.67 13.82
N TYR A 112 -18.12 -5.41 14.92
CA TYR A 112 -19.01 -6.52 15.23
C TYR A 112 -19.80 -6.29 16.52
N ARG A 113 -21.04 -6.79 16.54
CA ARG A 113 -21.84 -6.99 17.75
C ARG A 113 -22.84 -8.13 17.54
N LYS A 114 -23.22 -8.81 18.61
CA LYS A 114 -24.29 -9.80 18.65
C LYS A 114 -25.67 -9.17 18.55
N LYS A 115 -25.92 -8.05 19.24
CA LYS A 115 -27.24 -7.38 19.29
C LYS A 115 -27.10 -5.86 19.24
N LYS A 116 -28.15 -5.16 18.77
CA LYS A 116 -28.12 -3.70 18.55
C LYS A 116 -27.63 -2.88 19.77
N TYR A 117 -28.06 -3.27 20.97
CA TYR A 117 -27.73 -2.58 22.22
C TYR A 117 -26.86 -3.44 23.14
N GLU A 118 -26.00 -4.30 22.56
CA GLU A 118 -25.00 -5.02 23.35
C GLU A 118 -24.03 -4.07 24.07
N HIS A 119 -23.73 -2.93 23.45
CA HIS A 119 -22.87 -1.90 24.00
C HIS A 119 -23.59 -0.55 24.11
N PRO A 120 -23.17 0.33 25.04
CA PRO A 120 -23.67 1.70 25.14
C PRO A 120 -23.60 2.45 23.81
N GLY A 121 -24.56 3.34 23.55
CA GLY A 121 -24.62 4.11 22.31
C GLY A 121 -24.82 3.26 21.04
N ALA A 122 -25.26 2.00 21.19
CA ALA A 122 -25.32 1.04 20.09
C ALA A 122 -23.97 0.84 19.40
N GLY A 123 -22.89 0.81 20.19
CA GLY A 123 -21.52 0.60 19.73
C GLY A 123 -21.27 -0.78 19.13
N PHE A 124 -20.11 -0.91 18.48
CA PHE A 124 -19.57 -2.12 17.90
C PHE A 124 -18.17 -2.38 18.46
N THR A 125 -17.85 -3.63 18.76
CA THR A 125 -16.47 -4.01 19.05
C THR A 125 -15.69 -4.04 17.73
N TYR A 126 -14.57 -3.31 17.64
CA TYR A 126 -13.66 -3.41 16.50
C TYR A 126 -12.85 -4.70 16.58
N LYS A 127 -12.97 -5.55 15.58
CA LYS A 127 -12.34 -6.89 15.49
C LYS A 127 -11.07 -6.91 14.64
N GLY A 128 -10.54 -5.74 14.29
CA GLY A 128 -9.34 -5.65 13.49
C GLY A 128 -9.58 -5.86 11.99
N ARG A 129 -8.54 -6.32 11.31
CA ARG A 129 -8.46 -6.43 9.85
C ARG A 129 -8.85 -7.82 9.38
N PHE A 130 -9.61 -7.87 8.29
CA PHE A 130 -10.06 -9.08 7.64
C PHE A 130 -9.58 -9.11 6.19
N LEU A 131 -9.55 -10.30 5.62
CA LEU A 131 -9.14 -10.59 4.27
C LEU A 131 -10.23 -11.40 3.58
N TYR A 132 -10.46 -11.12 2.31
CA TYR A 132 -11.32 -11.95 1.47
C TYR A 132 -10.75 -13.36 1.34
N GLU A 133 -11.56 -14.38 1.62
CA GLU A 133 -11.16 -15.79 1.49
C GLU A 133 -11.90 -16.46 0.32
N ASP A 134 -13.23 -16.35 0.31
CA ASP A 134 -14.07 -16.93 -0.74
C ASP A 134 -15.45 -16.26 -0.80
N HIS A 135 -16.22 -16.54 -1.85
CA HIS A 135 -17.63 -16.24 -1.89
C HIS A 135 -18.44 -17.27 -2.68
N GLU A 136 -19.70 -17.44 -2.29
CA GLU A 136 -20.66 -18.26 -3.01
C GLU A 136 -21.94 -17.48 -3.32
N GLY A 137 -22.63 -17.90 -4.38
CA GLY A 137 -23.90 -17.31 -4.79
C GLY A 137 -23.80 -15.91 -5.41
N ALA A 138 -24.83 -15.56 -6.18
CA ALA A 138 -24.86 -14.29 -6.91
C ALA A 138 -25.71 -13.21 -6.24
N ARG A 139 -26.79 -13.57 -5.51
CA ARG A 139 -27.73 -12.61 -4.89
C ARG A 139 -28.50 -13.21 -3.69
N PRO A 140 -28.17 -12.82 -2.44
CA PRO A 140 -26.95 -12.11 -2.06
C PRO A 140 -25.72 -12.98 -2.28
N THR A 141 -24.56 -12.36 -2.57
CA THR A 141 -23.28 -13.07 -2.51
C THR A 141 -22.94 -13.30 -1.04
N LYS A 142 -22.65 -14.54 -0.66
CA LYS A 142 -22.18 -14.87 0.68
C LYS A 142 -20.67 -14.82 0.69
N PHE A 143 -20.09 -14.04 1.58
CA PHE A 143 -18.66 -13.89 1.71
C PHE A 143 -18.14 -14.68 2.91
N THR A 144 -17.00 -15.32 2.71
CA THR A 144 -16.15 -15.83 3.79
C THR A 144 -14.93 -14.92 3.87
N LEU A 145 -14.75 -14.27 5.02
CA LEU A 145 -13.61 -13.41 5.30
C LEU A 145 -12.84 -13.97 6.49
N ARG A 146 -11.52 -13.98 6.42
CA ARG A 146 -10.64 -14.44 7.50
C ARG A 146 -9.94 -13.27 8.17
N GLN A 147 -9.87 -13.28 9.50
CA GLN A 147 -9.13 -12.30 10.26
C GLN A 147 -7.63 -12.40 9.93
N GLU A 148 -6.98 -11.26 9.68
CA GLU A 148 -5.58 -11.23 9.25
C GLU A 148 -4.61 -11.81 10.29
N SER A 149 -4.96 -11.68 11.57
CA SER A 149 -4.21 -12.23 12.71
C SER A 149 -4.37 -13.75 12.85
N SER A 150 -5.18 -14.40 12.02
CA SER A 150 -5.40 -15.84 12.03
C SER A 150 -4.08 -16.65 12.02
N PRO A 151 -3.97 -17.69 12.87
CA PRO A 151 -2.88 -18.66 12.82
C PRO A 151 -2.79 -19.42 11.48
N ALA A 152 -3.91 -19.58 10.77
CA ALA A 152 -3.93 -20.22 9.45
C ALA A 152 -3.17 -19.42 8.39
N LEU A 153 -2.97 -18.12 8.61
CA LEU A 153 -2.28 -17.23 7.68
C LEU A 153 -0.77 -17.09 7.98
N THR A 154 -0.14 -18.07 8.63
CA THR A 154 1.32 -18.04 8.83
C THR A 154 2.05 -18.37 7.53
N ILE A 155 3.24 -17.78 7.32
CA ILE A 155 4.01 -17.97 6.07
C ILE A 155 4.16 -19.47 5.70
N PRO A 156 4.58 -20.37 6.61
CA PRO A 156 4.75 -21.78 6.25
C PRO A 156 3.44 -22.49 5.87
N VAL A 157 2.31 -22.07 6.47
CA VAL A 157 1.00 -22.63 6.15
C VAL A 157 0.53 -22.14 4.78
N ILE A 158 0.71 -20.84 4.49
CA ILE A 158 0.33 -20.27 3.20
C ILE A 158 1.19 -20.83 2.06
N GLU A 159 2.50 -20.94 2.24
CA GLU A 159 3.39 -21.54 1.24
C GLU A 159 2.96 -22.96 0.89
N LYS A 160 2.68 -23.77 1.92
CA LYS A 160 2.15 -25.13 1.74
C LYS A 160 0.81 -25.14 1.00
N GLU A 161 -0.13 -24.25 1.35
CA GLU A 161 -1.43 -24.17 0.70
C GLU A 161 -1.29 -23.75 -0.78
N LEU A 162 -0.38 -22.81 -1.09
CA LEU A 162 -0.07 -22.42 -2.46
C LEU A 162 0.55 -23.58 -3.27
N ASP A 163 1.43 -24.37 -2.66
CA ASP A 163 2.01 -25.56 -3.30
C ASP A 163 0.94 -26.63 -3.61
N GLU A 164 -0.02 -26.82 -2.70
CA GLU A 164 -1.13 -27.77 -2.85
C GLU A 164 -2.16 -27.35 -3.91
N LEU A 165 -2.27 -26.04 -4.22
CA LEU A 165 -3.18 -25.52 -5.25
C LEU A 165 -2.75 -25.86 -6.70
N GLY A 166 -1.55 -26.43 -6.91
CA GLY A 166 -1.06 -26.88 -8.21
C GLY A 166 -0.44 -25.78 -9.09
N GLU A 167 -0.01 -26.14 -10.31
CA GLU A 167 0.61 -25.18 -11.24
C GLU A 167 -0.38 -24.11 -11.72
N PHE A 168 0.12 -22.87 -11.77
CA PHE A 168 -0.59 -21.69 -12.27
C PHE A 168 -1.01 -21.86 -13.74
N ASP A 169 -2.31 -21.74 -14.03
CA ASP A 169 -2.85 -21.70 -15.40
C ASP A 169 -2.99 -20.25 -15.88
N PRO A 170 -2.19 -19.80 -16.89
CA PRO A 170 -2.24 -18.45 -17.42
C PRO A 170 -3.51 -18.10 -18.21
N GLN A 171 -4.40 -19.07 -18.49
CA GLN A 171 -5.74 -18.77 -19.01
C GLN A 171 -6.76 -18.47 -17.90
N ASN A 172 -6.37 -18.68 -16.64
CA ASN A 172 -7.21 -18.45 -15.48
C ASN A 172 -6.80 -17.13 -14.81
N ILE A 173 -7.74 -16.20 -14.70
CA ILE A 173 -7.55 -14.94 -13.97
C ILE A 173 -7.00 -15.31 -12.59
N VAL A 174 -5.80 -14.84 -12.23
CA VAL A 174 -5.15 -15.10 -10.94
C VAL A 174 -6.21 -15.04 -9.84
N ASP A 175 -6.42 -16.16 -9.15
CA ASP A 175 -7.49 -16.31 -8.16
C ASP A 175 -7.38 -15.18 -7.14
N ALA A 176 -8.50 -14.50 -6.85
CA ALA A 176 -8.54 -13.45 -5.84
C ALA A 176 -8.00 -13.94 -4.48
N ARG A 177 -8.21 -15.23 -4.16
CA ARG A 177 -7.62 -15.90 -3.01
C ARG A 177 -6.08 -15.94 -3.08
N GLN A 178 -5.50 -16.32 -4.22
CA GLN A 178 -4.04 -16.31 -4.41
C GLN A 178 -3.44 -14.91 -4.24
N LYS A 179 -4.11 -13.86 -4.75
CA LYS A 179 -3.67 -12.47 -4.56
C LYS A 179 -3.68 -12.06 -3.08
N VAL A 180 -4.71 -12.48 -2.35
CA VAL A 180 -4.81 -12.26 -0.90
C VAL A 180 -3.67 -12.97 -0.17
N LEU A 181 -3.47 -14.27 -0.42
CA LEU A 181 -2.39 -15.05 0.19
C LEU A 181 -1.01 -14.44 -0.08
N ALA A 182 -0.72 -14.05 -1.32
CA ALA A 182 0.54 -13.38 -1.69
C ALA A 182 0.72 -12.03 -0.98
N SER A 183 -0.35 -11.24 -0.84
CA SER A 183 -0.34 -9.98 -0.09
C SER A 183 -0.05 -10.19 1.40
N VAL A 184 -0.58 -11.26 1.99
CA VAL A 184 -0.29 -11.65 3.38
C VAL A 184 1.16 -12.07 3.54
N ILE A 185 1.68 -12.94 2.67
CA ILE A 185 3.08 -13.37 2.68
C ILE A 185 4.00 -12.15 2.63
N ARG A 186 3.77 -11.24 1.66
CA ARG A 186 4.58 -10.03 1.49
C ARG A 186 4.59 -9.18 2.77
N ARG A 187 3.42 -8.96 3.37
CA ARG A 187 3.27 -8.11 4.57
C ARG A 187 3.91 -8.74 5.81
N LYS A 188 3.66 -10.03 6.05
CA LYS A 188 4.28 -10.77 7.16
C LYS A 188 5.81 -10.89 6.96
N GLY A 189 6.25 -11.07 5.71
CA GLY A 189 7.65 -11.05 5.32
C GLY A 189 8.32 -9.72 5.64
N GLN A 190 7.70 -8.59 5.29
CA GLN A 190 8.20 -7.25 5.62
C GLN A 190 8.27 -7.00 7.14
N ALA A 191 7.28 -7.45 7.92
CA ALA A 191 7.31 -7.31 9.38
C ALA A 191 8.45 -8.14 10.02
N LYS A 192 8.65 -9.37 9.55
CA LYS A 192 9.78 -10.22 9.98
C LYS A 192 11.11 -9.61 9.58
N PHE A 193 11.23 -9.12 8.35
CA PHE A 193 12.42 -8.46 7.83
C PHE A 193 12.79 -7.23 8.66
N ARG A 194 11.81 -6.38 8.97
CA ARG A 194 11.99 -5.23 9.87
C ARG A 194 12.50 -5.66 11.24
N SER A 195 11.89 -6.68 11.83
CA SER A 195 12.30 -7.19 13.15
C SER A 195 13.75 -7.72 13.12
N ALA A 196 14.13 -8.41 12.05
CA ALA A 196 15.48 -8.91 11.84
C ALA A 196 16.49 -7.75 11.73
N LEU A 197 16.17 -6.69 10.98
CA LEU A 197 17.01 -5.50 10.86
C LEU A 197 17.12 -4.72 12.18
N LEU A 198 16.02 -4.54 12.91
CA LEU A 198 16.04 -3.92 14.24
C LEU A 198 17.00 -4.66 15.17
N LYS A 199 16.96 -6.00 15.16
CA LYS A 199 17.88 -6.82 15.94
C LYS A 199 19.34 -6.68 15.46
N ALA A 200 19.58 -6.83 14.15
CA ALA A 200 20.92 -6.80 13.55
C ALA A 200 21.64 -5.46 13.76
N TYR A 201 20.90 -4.35 13.61
CA TYR A 201 21.42 -2.99 13.79
C TYR A 201 21.25 -2.46 15.23
N LYS A 202 20.81 -3.31 16.18
CA LYS A 202 20.60 -2.94 17.60
C LYS A 202 19.71 -1.71 17.78
N GLY A 203 18.67 -1.59 16.94
CA GLY A 203 17.73 -0.48 16.96
C GLY A 203 18.35 0.87 16.57
N LYS A 204 19.40 0.88 15.74
CA LYS A 204 20.07 2.12 15.30
C LYS A 204 20.04 2.29 13.79
N CYS A 205 19.76 3.51 13.32
CA CYS A 205 19.89 3.83 11.91
C CYS A 205 21.33 3.61 11.43
N ALA A 206 21.48 2.89 10.31
CA ALA A 206 22.76 2.55 9.70
C ALA A 206 23.59 3.78 9.30
N VAL A 207 22.94 4.89 8.98
CA VAL A 207 23.58 6.13 8.48
C VAL A 207 23.75 7.17 9.57
N THR A 208 22.72 7.38 10.41
CA THR A 208 22.69 8.50 11.38
C THR A 208 22.90 8.06 12.83
N GLY A 209 22.82 6.77 13.13
CA GLY A 209 22.84 6.25 14.50
C GLY A 209 21.57 6.56 15.32
N CYS A 210 20.53 7.16 14.72
CA CYS A 210 19.24 7.43 15.38
C CYS A 210 18.69 6.17 16.06
N THR A 211 18.28 6.28 17.32
CA THR A 211 17.76 5.16 18.12
C THR A 211 16.26 5.24 18.41
N VAL A 212 15.58 6.24 17.85
CA VAL A 212 14.13 6.40 18.03
C VAL A 212 13.44 5.42 17.09
N GLU A 213 13.05 4.25 17.62
CA GLU A 213 12.50 3.15 16.82
C GLU A 213 11.31 3.55 15.93
N ALA A 214 10.45 4.46 16.42
CA ALA A 214 9.31 4.99 15.67
C ALA A 214 9.70 5.76 14.40
N LEU A 215 10.95 6.23 14.30
CA LEU A 215 11.49 6.90 13.10
C LEU A 215 12.31 5.96 12.22
N LEU A 216 12.51 4.70 12.63
CA LEU A 216 13.30 3.72 11.88
C LEU A 216 12.42 2.96 10.91
N GLU A 217 12.97 2.64 9.74
CA GLU A 217 12.34 1.92 8.64
C GLU A 217 13.29 0.85 8.11
N ALA A 218 12.70 -0.25 7.65
CA ALA A 218 13.44 -1.36 7.05
C ALA A 218 13.52 -1.10 5.55
N ALA A 219 14.68 -0.63 5.10
CA ALA A 219 14.94 -0.36 3.69
C ALA A 219 15.53 -1.60 3.03
N HIS A 220 14.89 -2.08 1.96
CA HIS A 220 15.51 -3.05 1.08
C HIS A 220 16.54 -2.35 0.18
N ILE A 221 17.72 -2.93 0.02
CA ILE A 221 18.73 -2.42 -0.91
C ILE A 221 18.31 -2.74 -2.36
N VAL A 222 17.88 -3.98 -2.59
CA VAL A 222 17.25 -4.41 -3.84
C VAL A 222 15.79 -4.76 -3.56
N PRO A 223 14.84 -4.34 -4.42
CA PRO A 223 13.40 -4.57 -4.21
C PRO A 223 13.04 -6.02 -3.90
N TYR A 224 11.96 -6.19 -3.14
CA TYR A 224 11.41 -7.49 -2.78
C TYR A 224 11.00 -8.30 -4.03
N GLN A 225 11.54 -9.51 -4.18
CA GLN A 225 11.19 -10.47 -5.25
C GLN A 225 10.71 -11.81 -4.70
N GLY A 226 10.41 -11.91 -3.41
CA GLY A 226 10.05 -13.17 -2.74
C GLY A 226 10.72 -13.31 -1.37
N ALA A 227 10.38 -14.37 -0.62
CA ALA A 227 10.87 -14.58 0.73
C ALA A 227 12.41 -14.54 0.84
N ASP A 228 13.12 -15.05 -0.18
CA ASP A 228 14.59 -15.07 -0.25
C ASP A 228 15.24 -13.68 -0.30
N THR A 229 14.48 -12.64 -0.67
CA THR A 229 14.98 -11.25 -0.68
C THR A 229 14.86 -10.55 0.67
N ASN A 230 14.18 -11.16 1.66
CA ASN A 230 14.03 -10.66 3.03
C ASN A 230 15.18 -11.13 3.94
N VAL A 231 16.42 -10.98 3.47
CA VAL A 231 17.63 -11.30 4.22
C VAL A 231 18.31 -10.03 4.71
N VAL A 232 18.89 -10.06 5.91
CA VAL A 232 19.49 -8.87 6.56
C VAL A 232 20.57 -8.22 5.69
N SER A 233 21.35 -9.01 4.95
CA SER A 233 22.37 -8.52 4.02
C SER A 233 21.82 -7.79 2.79
N ASN A 234 20.52 -7.88 2.52
CA ASN A 234 19.78 -7.08 1.54
C ASN A 234 19.05 -5.88 2.19
N GLY A 235 19.37 -5.54 3.44
CA GLY A 235 18.65 -4.54 4.20
C GLY A 235 19.52 -3.51 4.91
N LEU A 236 18.99 -2.30 5.01
CA LEU A 236 19.48 -1.23 5.86
C LEU A 236 18.35 -0.81 6.81
N LEU A 237 18.67 -0.64 8.09
CA LEU A 237 17.76 0.03 9.02
C LEU A 237 18.00 1.54 8.92
N LEU A 238 17.05 2.30 8.36
CA LEU A 238 17.23 3.72 8.07
C LEU A 238 16.25 4.59 8.85
N ARG A 239 16.61 5.85 9.10
CA ARG A 239 15.64 6.84 9.57
C ARG A 239 14.73 7.22 8.37
N ALA A 240 13.45 7.50 8.58
CA ALA A 240 12.47 7.67 7.49
C ALA A 240 12.87 8.70 6.41
N ASP A 241 13.47 9.83 6.81
CA ASP A 241 14.01 10.82 5.88
C ASP A 241 15.17 10.25 5.05
N ILE A 242 16.10 9.55 5.69
CA ILE A 242 17.24 8.90 5.03
C ILE A 242 16.79 7.78 4.10
N HIS A 243 15.77 7.01 4.49
CA HIS A 243 15.16 5.99 3.64
C HIS A 243 14.56 6.63 2.39
N THR A 244 13.82 7.73 2.55
CA THR A 244 13.28 8.48 1.41
C THR A 244 14.40 8.98 0.48
N LEU A 245 15.49 9.53 1.02
CA LEU A 245 16.64 9.97 0.20
C LEU A 245 17.33 8.80 -0.51
N PHE A 246 17.38 7.63 0.13
CA PHE A 246 17.94 6.41 -0.41
C PHE A 246 17.13 5.91 -1.61
N ASP A 247 15.82 5.78 -1.45
CA ASP A 247 14.89 5.33 -2.50
C ASP A 247 14.86 6.30 -3.70
N LEU A 248 14.96 7.61 -3.44
CA LEU A 248 15.02 8.64 -4.49
C LEU A 248 16.40 8.72 -5.18
N GLY A 249 17.39 7.93 -4.77
CA GLY A 249 18.75 7.99 -5.30
C GLY A 249 19.48 9.31 -5.03
N LEU A 250 19.01 10.08 -4.04
CA LEU A 250 19.66 11.31 -3.58
C LEU A 250 20.78 10.99 -2.57
N LEU A 251 20.68 9.86 -1.87
CA LEU A 251 21.70 9.30 -1.00
C LEU A 251 21.92 7.83 -1.42
N TRP A 252 23.17 7.38 -1.48
CA TRP A 252 23.47 5.95 -1.66
C TRP A 252 24.69 5.54 -0.86
N VAL A 253 24.89 4.24 -0.72
CA VAL A 253 26.10 3.67 -0.10
C VAL A 253 27.00 3.17 -1.22
N ASP A 254 28.24 3.65 -1.23
CA ASP A 254 29.25 3.19 -2.15
C ASP A 254 29.60 1.70 -1.88
N PRO A 255 29.51 0.81 -2.88
CA PRO A 255 29.64 -0.63 -2.65
C PRO A 255 31.05 -1.05 -2.20
N ASP A 256 32.08 -0.31 -2.59
CA ASP A 256 33.48 -0.65 -2.30
C ASP A 256 33.91 -0.10 -0.93
N SER A 257 33.67 1.19 -0.71
CA SER A 257 34.11 1.89 0.50
C SER A 257 33.10 1.84 1.65
N ARG A 258 31.84 1.49 1.37
CA ARG A 258 30.70 1.57 2.29
C ARG A 258 30.49 2.96 2.90
N LEU A 259 30.96 3.98 2.19
CA LEU A 259 30.75 5.37 2.57
C LEU A 259 29.45 5.87 1.95
N VAL A 260 28.78 6.73 2.70
CA VAL A 260 27.59 7.44 2.23
C VAL A 260 28.00 8.46 1.19
N LYS A 261 27.31 8.46 0.05
CA LYS A 261 27.46 9.42 -1.03
C LYS A 261 26.14 10.16 -1.22
N LEU A 262 26.25 11.42 -1.63
CA LEU A 262 25.12 12.33 -1.81
C LEU A 262 25.09 12.85 -3.25
N ALA A 263 23.89 13.02 -3.78
CA ALA A 263 23.66 13.74 -5.01
C ALA A 263 24.06 15.22 -4.85
N GLU A 264 24.42 15.87 -5.95
CA GLU A 264 24.96 17.24 -5.93
C GLU A 264 24.00 18.23 -5.24
N GLY A 265 22.69 18.08 -5.46
CA GLY A 265 21.65 18.91 -4.84
C GLY A 265 21.57 18.82 -3.32
N LEU A 266 22.16 17.79 -2.69
CA LEU A 266 22.17 17.62 -1.23
C LEU A 266 23.45 18.12 -0.55
N LYS A 267 24.54 18.39 -1.28
CA LYS A 267 25.86 18.73 -0.69
C LYS A 267 25.92 20.10 0.00
N GLY A 268 24.88 20.92 -0.10
CA GLY A 268 24.71 22.18 0.64
C GLY A 268 23.54 22.17 1.63
N SER A 269 22.90 21.02 1.84
CA SER A 269 21.76 20.87 2.73
C SER A 269 22.18 20.48 4.15
N GLU A 270 21.21 20.32 5.05
CA GLU A 270 21.42 19.75 6.37
C GLU A 270 22.02 18.34 6.34
N TYR A 271 21.93 17.60 5.23
CA TYR A 271 22.46 16.24 5.09
C TYR A 271 23.94 16.19 4.72
N SER A 272 24.57 17.32 4.40
CA SER A 272 25.95 17.39 3.90
C SER A 272 26.98 16.73 4.83
N HIS A 273 26.74 16.78 6.15
CA HIS A 273 27.58 16.17 7.17
C HIS A 273 27.63 14.63 7.11
N LEU A 274 26.70 14.00 6.38
CA LEU A 274 26.65 12.56 6.15
C LEU A 274 27.56 12.12 4.99
N HIS A 275 27.98 13.05 4.11
CA HIS A 275 28.85 12.70 2.98
C HIS A 275 30.17 12.11 3.46
N ASP A 276 30.60 11.02 2.81
CA ASP A 276 31.82 10.27 3.12
C ASP A 276 31.89 9.71 4.55
N LYS A 277 30.75 9.64 5.25
CA LYS A 277 30.66 8.92 6.52
C LYS A 277 30.46 7.42 6.27
N PRO A 278 31.13 6.55 7.04
CA PRO A 278 30.88 5.11 6.96
C PRO A 278 29.50 4.79 7.52
N ILE A 279 28.79 3.86 6.89
CA ILE A 279 27.62 3.27 7.52
C ILE A 279 28.05 2.35 8.67
N SER A 280 27.24 2.28 9.73
CA SER A 280 27.37 1.22 10.71
C SER A 280 26.89 -0.09 10.09
N ALA A 281 27.58 -1.19 10.39
CA ALA A 281 27.19 -2.53 9.98
C ALA A 281 26.78 -3.38 11.19
N PRO A 282 25.96 -4.42 11.01
CA PRO A 282 25.69 -5.41 12.04
C PRO A 282 26.99 -6.07 12.54
N ASP A 283 27.03 -6.51 13.81
CA ASP A 283 28.21 -7.20 14.36
C ASP A 283 28.55 -8.49 13.62
N ASN A 284 27.51 -9.18 13.13
CA ASN A 284 27.65 -10.42 12.39
C ASN A 284 28.01 -10.13 10.93
N GLY A 285 29.16 -10.62 10.49
CA GLY A 285 29.67 -10.38 9.14
C GLY A 285 28.76 -10.89 8.02
N SER A 286 27.95 -11.94 8.24
CA SER A 286 26.99 -12.44 7.25
C SER A 286 25.81 -11.50 7.03
N ASP A 287 25.54 -10.63 8.01
CA ASP A 287 24.44 -9.67 8.02
C ASP A 287 24.85 -8.31 7.46
N HIS A 288 26.14 -8.14 7.13
CA HIS A 288 26.61 -6.95 6.45
C HIS A 288 25.86 -6.74 5.12
N PRO A 289 25.53 -5.48 4.79
CA PRO A 289 25.05 -5.13 3.45
C PRO A 289 25.96 -5.71 2.37
N SER A 290 25.38 -6.51 1.48
CA SER A 290 26.14 -7.15 0.42
C SER A 290 26.65 -6.12 -0.59
N ALA A 291 27.94 -6.15 -0.91
CA ALA A 291 28.50 -5.30 -1.96
C ALA A 291 27.78 -5.51 -3.30
N LYS A 292 27.30 -6.73 -3.56
CA LYS A 292 26.53 -7.06 -4.77
C LYS A 292 25.17 -6.35 -4.78
N THR A 293 24.44 -6.33 -3.66
CA THR A 293 23.13 -5.67 -3.59
C THR A 293 23.30 -4.16 -3.68
N LEU A 294 24.31 -3.59 -3.00
CA LEU A 294 24.66 -2.16 -3.10
C LEU A 294 25.02 -1.75 -4.53
N LEU A 295 25.79 -2.57 -5.24
CA LEU A 295 26.14 -2.33 -6.64
C LEU A 295 24.90 -2.41 -7.55
N SER A 296 24.03 -3.41 -7.34
CA SER A 296 22.76 -3.53 -8.07
C SER A 296 21.88 -2.30 -7.88
N HIS A 297 21.75 -1.80 -6.66
CA HIS A 297 21.02 -0.56 -6.35
C HIS A 297 21.62 0.64 -7.11
N LEU A 298 22.95 0.82 -7.04
CA LEU A 298 23.63 1.92 -7.74
C LEU A 298 23.44 1.85 -9.26
N ASN A 299 23.42 0.65 -9.84
CA ASN A 299 23.20 0.46 -11.27
C ASN A 299 21.75 0.80 -11.67
N ALA A 300 20.76 0.43 -10.84
CA ALA A 300 19.36 0.80 -11.06
C ALA A 300 19.19 2.33 -11.10
N LEU A 301 19.80 3.05 -10.14
CA LEU A 301 19.77 4.52 -10.11
C LEU A 301 20.43 5.18 -11.34
N LYS A 302 21.44 4.54 -11.94
CA LYS A 302 22.10 5.03 -13.16
C LYS A 302 21.23 4.85 -14.40
N LEU A 303 20.51 3.73 -14.49
CA LEU A 303 19.61 3.42 -15.61
C LEU A 303 18.42 4.38 -15.67
N GLU A 304 17.84 4.73 -14.51
CA GLU A 304 16.73 5.71 -14.44
C GLU A 304 17.16 7.12 -14.86
N LYS A 305 18.42 7.50 -14.64
CA LYS A 305 18.99 8.77 -15.11
C LYS A 305 19.24 8.79 -16.63
N THR A 306 19.42 7.62 -17.26
CA THR A 306 19.59 7.54 -18.71
C THR A 306 18.28 7.57 -19.48
N ASP A 307 17.19 7.03 -18.91
CA ASP A 307 15.85 7.03 -19.52
C ASP A 307 15.08 8.35 -19.33
N SER A 308 15.52 9.20 -18.38
CA SER A 308 14.92 10.52 -18.13
C SER A 308 15.49 11.65 -19.00
N ASN A 309 16.35 11.35 -19.99
CA ASN A 309 16.80 12.33 -20.98
C ASN A 309 15.84 12.30 -22.20
N PRO A 310 14.98 13.31 -22.41
CA PRO A 310 14.09 13.31 -23.57
C PRO A 310 14.94 13.39 -24.83
N ARG A 311 14.81 12.38 -25.71
CA ARG A 311 15.29 12.48 -27.09
C ARG A 311 14.63 13.70 -27.72
N ILE A 312 15.36 14.82 -27.79
CA ILE A 312 15.03 15.90 -28.71
C ILE A 312 15.23 15.32 -30.10
N SER A 313 14.14 14.86 -30.71
CA SER A 313 14.10 14.60 -32.14
C SER A 313 14.10 15.95 -32.86
N ASP A 314 15.29 16.45 -33.16
CA ASP A 314 15.47 17.50 -34.15
C ASP A 314 15.04 16.97 -35.52
N SER A 315 13.84 17.34 -35.95
CA SER A 315 13.49 17.38 -37.37
C SER A 315 13.65 18.81 -37.88
N PRO A 316 14.38 19.04 -38.98
CA PRO A 316 14.75 20.37 -39.42
C PRO A 316 13.54 21.14 -39.95
N ARG A 317 13.24 22.26 -39.29
CA ARG A 317 12.23 23.23 -39.73
C ARG A 317 12.79 23.98 -40.95
N LYS A 318 12.42 23.54 -42.16
CA LYS A 318 12.67 24.28 -43.40
C LYS A 318 11.94 25.62 -43.35
N SER A 319 12.70 26.71 -43.34
CA SER A 319 12.20 28.06 -43.55
C SER A 319 12.33 28.47 -45.02
N LYS A 320 11.24 29.01 -45.55
CA LYS A 320 11.13 30.02 -46.63
C LYS A 320 11.53 29.60 -48.05
N GLN A 321 10.54 29.63 -48.94
CA GLN A 321 10.50 30.66 -49.99
C GLN A 321 9.09 30.82 -50.54
N ALA A 322 8.62 32.08 -50.49
CA ALA A 322 7.49 32.56 -51.27
C ALA A 322 8.03 33.04 -52.61
N THR A 323 7.45 32.56 -53.71
CA THR A 323 7.54 33.23 -55.01
C THR A 323 6.16 33.15 -55.67
N SER A 324 5.66 34.34 -55.98
CA SER A 324 4.47 34.68 -56.74
C SER A 324 4.52 34.24 -58.20
N ALA A 325 3.33 34.02 -58.79
CA ALA A 325 2.86 34.48 -60.10
C ALA A 325 2.00 33.38 -60.76
N GLN A 326 0.68 33.64 -60.86
CA GLN A 326 -0.05 33.95 -62.12
C GLN A 326 -0.47 32.66 -62.87
N SER A 327 -1.78 32.37 -62.88
CA SER A 327 -2.70 32.51 -64.05
C SER A 327 -2.65 31.23 -64.90
N GLU A 328 -3.71 30.53 -65.27
CA GLU A 328 -4.94 30.92 -65.95
C GLU A 328 -5.89 29.70 -66.03
N GLN A 329 -7.20 29.98 -66.14
CA GLN A 329 -8.21 29.36 -67.02
C GLN A 329 -8.56 27.85 -66.90
N ASN A 330 -9.84 27.57 -66.61
CA ASN A 330 -10.87 26.94 -67.48
C ASN A 330 -10.53 25.51 -67.94
N VAL A 331 -11.39 24.47 -67.82
CA VAL A 331 -12.69 24.18 -68.47
C VAL A 331 -13.18 22.88 -67.78
N ASP A 332 -14.35 22.80 -67.16
CA ASP A 332 -15.67 22.35 -67.67
C ASP A 332 -15.75 20.94 -68.32
N LEU A 333 -16.90 20.28 -68.06
CA LEU A 333 -17.52 19.10 -68.71
C LEU A 333 -16.91 17.71 -68.41
N SER A 334 -17.53 16.88 -67.56
CA SER A 334 -18.76 16.08 -67.73
C SER A 334 -18.55 14.68 -68.33
N SER A 335 -19.06 13.69 -67.59
CA SER A 335 -19.91 12.59 -68.07
C SER A 335 -19.33 11.54 -69.04
N THR A 336 -19.32 10.29 -68.56
CA THR A 336 -19.80 9.02 -69.16
C THR A 336 -18.92 7.88 -68.59
N ALA A 337 -19.30 6.62 -68.44
CA ALA A 337 -20.54 5.85 -68.43
C ALA A 337 -20.11 4.48 -67.84
N VAL A 338 -20.95 3.86 -67.02
CA VAL A 338 -20.83 2.43 -66.65
C VAL A 338 -21.99 1.70 -67.30
N GLU A 339 -21.66 0.74 -68.16
CA GLU A 339 -22.35 -0.55 -68.22
C GLU A 339 -21.61 -1.53 -67.30
#